data_AF-A0A954B3V4-F1
#
_entry.id   AF-A0A954B3V4-F1
#
_cell.length_a   1.000
_cell.length_b   1.000
_cell.length_c   1.000
_cell.angle_alpha   90.00
_cell.angle_beta   90.00
_cell.angle_gamma   90.00
#
_symmetry.space_group_name_H-M   'P 1'
#
loop_
_entity.id
_entity.type
_entity.pdbx_description
1 polymer ?
#
loop_
_entity_poly.entity_id
_entity_poly.type
_entity_poly.pdbx_seq_one_letter_code
_entity_poly.pdbx_strand_id
1 'polypeptide(L)'
;MAFSELLTADEEELAEHYPNRAEHAADGIVHAIGILAALVGGGLLVAVALVNRGVPMATAGAIYAMCLMAMLAASAVYNLTRPSRYRRVLRRIDEAAIFLMIAGSYTPFTIKLLPPEFAVAVTVAI
;
A
#
# COMPACT_ATOMS: atom_id res chain seq x y z
N MET A 1 -8.64 -19.39 -15.15
CA MET A 1 -8.98 -19.45 -13.72
C MET A 1 -10.25 -18.63 -13.53
N ALA A 2 -11.33 -19.26 -13.08
CA ALA A 2 -12.62 -18.58 -12.89
C ALA A 2 -12.65 -17.82 -11.55
N PHE A 3 -13.41 -16.73 -11.46
CA PHE A 3 -13.57 -15.99 -10.19
C PHE A 3 -14.13 -16.88 -9.05
N SER A 4 -14.95 -17.88 -9.40
CA SER A 4 -15.44 -18.90 -8.47
C SER A 4 -14.33 -19.75 -7.86
N GLU A 5 -13.29 -20.09 -8.62
CA GLU A 5 -12.11 -20.85 -8.15
C GLU A 5 -11.22 -20.02 -7.21
N LEU A 6 -11.30 -18.70 -7.32
CA LEU A 6 -10.57 -17.79 -6.45
C LEU A 6 -11.27 -17.63 -5.08
N LEU A 7 -12.56 -17.96 -5.01
CA LEU A 7 -13.38 -17.90 -3.79
C LEU A 7 -13.61 -19.27 -3.13
N THR A 8 -13.15 -20.35 -3.74
CA THR A 8 -13.07 -21.66 -3.08
C THR A 8 -11.86 -21.66 -2.15
N ALA A 9 -12.11 -21.66 -0.84
CA ALA A 9 -11.05 -21.67 0.17
C ALA A 9 -10.31 -23.02 0.18
N ASP A 10 -8.98 -22.98 0.17
CA ASP A 10 -8.16 -24.18 0.43
C ASP A 10 -7.94 -24.32 1.95
N GLU A 11 -7.57 -25.52 2.42
CA GLU A 11 -7.37 -25.81 3.85
C GLU A 11 -6.40 -24.84 4.54
N GLU A 12 -5.38 -24.38 3.82
CA GLU A 12 -4.39 -23.40 4.30
C GLU A 12 -5.01 -22.02 4.57
N GLU A 13 -6.10 -21.66 3.89
CA GLU A 13 -6.80 -20.38 4.09
C GLU A 13 -7.76 -20.41 5.28
N LEU A 14 -8.21 -21.62 5.66
CA LEU A 14 -9.03 -21.88 6.83
C LEU A 14 -8.19 -22.11 8.10
N ALA A 15 -6.89 -22.38 7.94
CA ALA A 15 -5.95 -22.45 9.04
C ALA A 15 -5.70 -21.08 9.67
N GLU A 16 -5.57 -21.06 11.00
CA GLU A 16 -5.23 -19.84 11.74
C GLU A 16 -3.77 -19.46 11.46
N HIS A 17 -3.55 -18.21 11.02
CA HIS A 17 -2.24 -17.74 10.60
C HIS A 17 -1.28 -17.51 11.78
N TYR A 18 -1.83 -16.99 12.88
CA TYR A 18 -1.05 -16.65 14.06
C TYR A 18 -1.08 -17.80 15.07
N PRO A 19 0.09 -18.21 15.60
CA PRO A 19 0.16 -19.27 16.61
C PRO A 19 -0.41 -18.83 17.97
N ASN A 20 -0.45 -17.52 18.25
CA ASN A 20 -1.04 -16.99 19.48
C ASN A 20 -1.60 -15.56 19.30
N ARG A 21 -2.40 -15.13 20.29
CA ARG A 21 -3.06 -13.82 20.30
C ARG A 21 -2.09 -12.65 20.45
N ALA A 22 -0.92 -12.85 21.06
CA ALA A 22 0.04 -11.78 21.25
C ALA A 22 0.68 -11.36 19.93
N GLU A 23 1.01 -12.32 19.06
CA GLU A 23 1.53 -12.05 17.72
C GLU A 23 0.48 -11.37 16.84
N HIS A 24 -0.77 -11.83 16.86
CA HIS A 24 -1.88 -11.16 16.16
C HIS A 24 -2.08 -9.71 16.66
N ALA A 25 -1.96 -9.48 17.98
CA ALA A 25 -2.09 -8.14 18.55
C ALA A 25 -0.91 -7.24 18.17
N ALA A 26 0.31 -7.77 18.19
CA ALA A 26 1.51 -7.04 17.79
C ALA A 26 1.44 -6.60 16.33
N ASP A 27 1.03 -7.49 15.42
CA ASP A 27 0.85 -7.16 14.02
C ASP A 27 -0.20 -6.07 13.81
N GLY A 28 -1.33 -6.16 14.53
CA GLY A 28 -2.36 -5.13 14.51
C GLY A 28 -1.87 -3.77 15.00
N ILE A 29 -1.02 -3.74 16.03
CA ILE A 29 -0.42 -2.50 16.54
C ILE A 29 0.54 -1.89 15.51
N VAL A 30 1.39 -2.71 14.89
CA VAL A 30 2.33 -2.24 13.85
C VAL A 30 1.57 -1.62 12.68
N HIS A 31 0.51 -2.27 12.19
CA HIS A 31 -0.34 -1.72 11.14
C HIS A 31 -1.05 -0.44 11.56
N ALA A 32 -1.61 -0.37 12.77
CA ALA A 32 -2.28 0.84 13.26
C ALA A 32 -1.32 2.03 13.35
N ILE A 33 -0.12 1.81 13.90
CA ILE A 33 0.92 2.85 13.96
C ILE A 33 1.37 3.23 12.55
N GLY A 34 1.60 2.26 11.67
CA GLY A 34 2.02 2.49 10.29
C GLY A 34 1.01 3.33 9.51
N ILE A 35 -0.28 2.99 9.59
CA ILE A 35 -1.37 3.73 8.93
C ILE A 35 -1.47 5.16 9.47
N LEU A 36 -1.40 5.33 10.80
CA LEU A 36 -1.44 6.67 11.40
C LEU A 36 -0.23 7.50 10.98
N ALA A 37 0.96 6.90 10.98
CA ALA A 37 2.20 7.55 10.54
C ALA A 37 2.15 7.91 9.05
N ALA A 38 1.61 7.03 8.19
CA ALA A 38 1.43 7.28 6.76
C ALA A 38 0.43 8.42 6.51
N LEU A 39 -0.66 8.49 7.29
CA LEU A 39 -1.65 9.56 7.17
C LEU A 39 -1.06 10.91 7.55
N VAL A 40 -0.46 11.00 8.75
CA VAL A 40 0.10 12.26 9.28
C VAL A 40 1.35 12.66 8.50
N GLY A 41 2.29 11.73 8.33
CA GLY A 41 3.55 11.96 7.61
C GLY A 41 3.33 12.23 6.13
N GLY A 42 2.44 11.49 5.48
CA GLY A 42 2.06 11.71 4.09
C GLY A 42 1.37 13.07 3.89
N GLY A 43 0.43 13.43 4.77
CA GLY A 43 -0.22 14.75 4.75
C GLY A 43 0.77 15.90 4.94
N LEU A 44 1.67 15.78 5.92
CA LEU A 44 2.74 16.77 6.15
C LEU A 44 3.68 16.87 4.95
N LEU A 45 4.10 15.74 4.37
CA LEU A 45 4.96 15.71 3.19
C LEU A 45 4.31 16.45 2.02
N VAL A 46 3.02 16.20 1.75
CA VAL A 46 2.28 16.88 0.67
C VAL A 46 2.16 18.38 0.95
N ALA A 47 1.81 18.77 2.18
CA ALA A 47 1.68 20.17 2.56
C ALA A 47 3.00 20.94 2.42
N VAL A 48 4.10 20.37 2.93
CA VAL A 48 5.45 20.95 2.83
C VAL A 48 5.90 21.03 1.38
N ALA A 49 5.65 20.00 0.57
CA ALA A 49 5.98 20.00 -0.84
C ALA A 49 5.19 21.08 -1.60
N LEU A 50 3.91 21.25 -1.31
CA LEU A 50 3.08 22.28 -1.93
C LEU A 50 3.61 23.69 -1.68
N VAL A 51 3.99 23.97 -0.43
CA VAL A 51 4.52 25.29 -0.03
C VAL A 51 5.92 25.55 -0.61
N ASN A 52 6.81 24.55 -0.59
CA ASN A 52 8.23 24.79 -0.86
C ASN A 52 8.69 24.37 -2.27
N ARG A 53 7.93 23.54 -2.97
CA ARG A 53 8.33 22.90 -4.24
C ARG A 53 7.27 23.00 -5.34
N GLY A 54 6.07 23.49 -5.02
CA GLY A 54 4.99 23.71 -5.98
C GLY A 54 4.15 22.45 -6.26
N VAL A 55 3.13 22.65 -7.10
CA VAL A 55 2.10 21.63 -7.41
C VAL A 55 2.69 20.30 -7.91
N PRO A 56 3.65 20.24 -8.85
CA PRO A 56 4.14 18.97 -9.38
C PRO A 56 4.73 18.05 -8.29
N MET A 57 5.53 18.61 -7.38
CA MET A 57 6.14 17.83 -6.29
C MET A 57 5.10 17.44 -5.23
N ALA A 58 4.11 18.31 -4.98
CA ALA A 58 3.01 17.98 -4.07
C ALA A 58 2.16 16.83 -4.61
N THR A 59 1.84 16.83 -5.90
CA THR A 59 1.13 15.72 -6.57
C THR A 59 1.94 14.43 -6.50
N ALA A 60 3.25 14.49 -6.76
CA ALA A 60 4.12 13.32 -6.66
C ALA A 60 4.17 12.76 -5.23
N GLY A 61 4.24 13.64 -4.22
CA GLY A 61 4.16 13.27 -2.81
C GLY A 61 2.80 12.67 -2.43
N ALA A 62 1.71 13.15 -3.03
CA ALA A 62 0.38 12.62 -2.78
C ALA A 62 0.22 11.20 -3.36
N ILE A 63 0.73 10.95 -4.57
CA ILE A 63 0.76 9.60 -5.16
C ILE A 63 1.53 8.65 -4.26
N TYR A 64 2.75 9.04 -3.83
CA TYR A 64 3.54 8.27 -2.87
C TYR A 64 2.75 7.94 -1.59
N ALA A 65 2.14 8.95 -0.96
CA ALA A 65 1.40 8.78 0.28
C ALA A 65 0.16 7.87 0.12
N MET A 66 -0.54 7.98 -1.01
CA MET A 66 -1.70 7.12 -1.31
C MET A 66 -1.27 5.66 -1.53
N CYS A 67 -0.19 5.42 -2.26
CA CYS A 67 0.35 4.07 -2.45
C CYS A 67 0.78 3.45 -1.11
N LEU A 68 1.44 4.23 -0.24
CA LEU A 68 1.85 3.78 1.08
C LEU A 68 0.64 3.42 1.95
N MET A 69 -0.39 4.26 1.93
CA MET A 69 -1.64 4.02 2.64
C MET A 69 -2.35 2.76 2.13
N ALA A 70 -2.43 2.60 0.81
CA ALA A 70 -3.06 1.44 0.19
C ALA A 70 -2.33 0.14 0.53
N MET A 71 -1.00 0.13 0.50
CA MET A 71 -0.19 -1.02 0.90
C MET A 71 -0.39 -1.39 2.37
N LEU A 72 -0.29 -0.42 3.29
CA LEU A 72 -0.48 -0.69 4.72
C LEU A 72 -1.92 -1.13 5.04
N ALA A 73 -2.92 -0.56 4.38
CA ALA A 73 -4.31 -0.96 4.55
C ALA A 73 -4.58 -2.36 3.98
N ALA A 74 -4.07 -2.67 2.79
CA ALA A 74 -4.21 -4.00 2.19
C ALA A 74 -3.59 -5.08 3.10
N SER A 75 -2.38 -4.81 3.63
CA SER A 75 -1.69 -5.72 4.53
C SER A 75 -2.42 -5.90 5.85
N ALA A 76 -2.90 -4.80 6.46
CA ALA A 76 -3.69 -4.86 7.68
C ALA A 76 -4.97 -5.67 7.48
N VAL A 77 -5.69 -5.45 6.37
CA VAL A 77 -6.92 -6.18 6.07
C VAL A 77 -6.61 -7.65 5.84
N TYR A 78 -5.56 -8.00 5.09
CA TYR A 78 -5.20 -9.40 4.83
C TYR A 78 -4.80 -10.13 6.13
N ASN A 79 -3.88 -9.55 6.90
CA ASN A 79 -3.29 -10.20 8.08
C ASN A 79 -4.28 -10.30 9.26
N LEU A 80 -5.12 -9.27 9.47
CA LEU A 80 -6.07 -9.25 10.58
C LEU A 80 -7.43 -9.91 10.24
N THR A 81 -7.64 -10.31 8.99
CA THR A 81 -8.85 -11.02 8.59
C THR A 81 -8.82 -12.46 9.11
N ARG A 82 -9.88 -12.85 9.80
CA ARG A 82 -10.08 -14.24 10.25
C ARG A 82 -10.13 -15.20 9.05
N PRO A 83 -9.80 -16.49 9.26
CA PRO A 83 -9.88 -17.50 8.21
C PRO A 83 -11.24 -17.45 7.47
N SER A 84 -11.19 -17.19 6.17
CA SER A 84 -12.37 -16.97 5.35
C SER A 84 -12.07 -17.20 3.87
N ARG A 85 -13.12 -17.43 3.08
CA ARG A 85 -13.03 -17.64 1.63
C ARG A 85 -12.49 -16.46 0.80
N TYR A 86 -12.38 -15.28 1.41
CA TYR A 86 -11.85 -14.08 0.75
C TYR A 86 -10.36 -13.91 0.97
N ARG A 87 -9.74 -14.73 1.84
CA ARG A 87 -8.34 -14.59 2.23
C ARG A 87 -7.40 -14.75 1.03
N ARG A 88 -7.73 -15.61 0.05
CA ARG A 88 -7.03 -15.68 -1.25
C ARG A 88 -6.97 -14.35 -1.99
N VAL A 89 -8.13 -13.69 -2.10
CA VAL A 89 -8.28 -12.41 -2.81
C VAL A 89 -7.47 -11.35 -2.08
N LEU A 90 -7.63 -11.28 -0.76
CA LEU A 90 -6.93 -10.31 0.09
C LEU A 90 -5.41 -10.50 0.03
N ARG A 91 -4.92 -11.74 0.01
CA ARG A 91 -3.49 -12.05 -0.17
C ARG A 91 -2.96 -11.47 -1.49
N ARG A 92 -3.69 -11.69 -2.59
CA ARG A 92 -3.30 -11.13 -3.89
C ARG A 92 -3.36 -9.60 -3.93
N ILE A 93 -4.31 -8.99 -3.23
CA ILE A 93 -4.40 -7.54 -3.10
C ILE A 93 -3.21 -7.01 -2.30
N ASP A 94 -2.84 -7.65 -1.20
CA ASP A 94 -1.67 -7.27 -0.38
C ASP A 94 -0.36 -7.40 -1.18
N GLU A 95 -0.16 -8.53 -1.87
CA GLU A 95 0.97 -8.74 -2.77
C GLU A 95 1.01 -7.69 -3.90
N ALA A 96 -0.13 -7.40 -4.54
CA ALA A 96 -0.22 -6.37 -5.57
C ALA A 96 0.04 -4.96 -5.03
N ALA A 97 -0.34 -4.68 -3.79
CA ALA A 97 -0.17 -3.37 -3.17
C ALA A 97 1.32 -3.07 -2.89
N ILE A 98 2.15 -4.09 -2.67
CA ILE A 98 3.61 -3.93 -2.61
C ILE A 98 4.15 -3.44 -3.96
N PHE A 99 3.73 -4.05 -5.08
CA PHE A 99 4.13 -3.59 -6.41
C PHE A 99 3.65 -2.16 -6.70
N LEU A 100 2.42 -1.84 -6.30
CA LEU A 100 1.88 -0.47 -6.38
C LEU A 100 2.73 0.52 -5.56
N MET A 101 3.17 0.13 -4.37
CA MET A 101 4.03 0.97 -3.53
C MET A 101 5.42 1.16 -4.13
N ILE A 102 6.00 0.12 -4.74
CA ILE A 102 7.27 0.23 -5.45
C ILE A 102 7.15 1.29 -6.55
N ALA A 103 6.14 1.22 -7.42
CA ALA A 103 5.90 2.22 -8.46
C ALA A 103 5.68 3.63 -7.87
N GLY A 104 4.80 3.74 -6.87
CA GLY A 104 4.52 5.00 -6.16
C GLY A 104 5.78 5.64 -5.54
N SER A 105 6.71 4.82 -5.04
CA SER A 105 7.97 5.28 -4.44
C SER A 105 8.91 5.98 -5.42
N TYR A 106 8.84 5.64 -6.70
CA TYR A 106 9.66 6.29 -7.74
C TYR A 106 9.10 7.63 -8.20
N THR A 107 7.79 7.86 -8.09
CA THR A 107 7.11 9.07 -8.58
C THR A 107 7.76 10.40 -8.16
N PRO A 108 8.09 10.66 -6.88
CA PRO A 108 8.76 11.91 -6.51
C PRO A 108 10.17 12.05 -7.11
N PHE A 109 10.87 10.95 -7.37
CA PHE A 109 12.20 10.98 -7.98
C PHE A 109 12.13 11.25 -9.47
N THR A 110 11.19 10.64 -10.20
CA THR A 110 11.01 10.88 -11.64
C THR A 110 10.62 12.34 -11.90
N ILE A 111 9.66 12.87 -11.14
CA ILE A 111 9.23 14.28 -11.22
C ILE A 111 10.36 15.25 -10.86
N LYS A 112 11.27 14.87 -9.96
CA LYS A 112 12.36 15.76 -9.51
C LYS A 112 13.58 15.73 -10.41
N LEU A 113 13.91 14.58 -11.01
CA LEU A 113 15.19 14.34 -11.68
C LEU A 113 15.12 14.36 -13.20
N LEU A 114 13.93 14.17 -13.79
CA LEU A 114 13.76 14.11 -15.24
C LEU A 114 13.21 15.43 -15.82
N PRO A 115 13.48 15.71 -17.11
CA PRO A 115 12.78 16.76 -17.85
C PRO A 115 11.25 16.52 -17.83
N PRO A 116 10.41 17.57 -17.77
CA PRO A 116 8.95 17.42 -17.56
C PRO A 116 8.26 16.43 -18.50
N GLU A 117 8.61 16.45 -19.77
CA GLU A 117 8.07 15.57 -20.81
C GLU A 117 8.43 14.10 -20.60
N PHE A 118 9.63 13.82 -20.10
CA PHE A 118 10.07 12.46 -19.77
C PHE A 118 9.57 12.02 -18.40
N ALA A 119 9.45 12.95 -17.45
CA ALA A 119 9.01 12.67 -16.09
C ALA A 119 7.61 12.07 -16.06
N VAL A 120 6.66 12.69 -16.76
CA VAL A 120 5.27 12.19 -16.85
C VAL A 120 5.23 10.84 -17.57
N ALA A 121 5.96 10.69 -18.68
CA ALA A 121 5.99 9.44 -19.44
C ALA A 121 6.52 8.27 -18.60
N VAL A 122 7.61 8.47 -17.85
CA VAL A 122 8.19 7.45 -16.97
C VAL A 122 7.28 7.16 -15.77
N THR A 123 6.67 8.18 -15.15
CA THR A 123 5.72 8.00 -14.04
C THR A 123 4.49 7.20 -14.44
N VAL A 124 4.00 7.32 -15.68
CA VAL A 124 2.84 6.55 -16.17
C VAL A 124 3.24 5.12 -16.57
N ALA A 125 4.50 4.91 -16.93
CA ALA A 125 4.99 3.61 -17.40
C ALA A 125 5.41 2.64 -16.28
N ILE A 126 5.70 3.16 -15.08
CA ILE A 126 6.07 2.38 -13.88
C ILE A 126 4.82 2.18 -13.02
#